data_AF-A0A661P916-F1
#
_entry.id   AF-A0A661P916-F1
#
_cell.length_a   1.000
_cell.length_b   1.000
_cell.length_c   1.000
_cell.angle_alpha   90.00
_cell.angle_beta   90.00
_cell.angle_gamma   90.00
#
_symmetry.space_group_name_H-M   'P 1'
#
loop_
_entity.id
_entity.type
_entity.pdbx_description
1 polymer ?
#
loop_
_entity_poly.entity_id
_entity_poly.type
_entity_poly.pdbx_seq_one_letter_code
_entity_poly.pdbx_strand_id
1 'polypeptide(L)'
;MVPHRISCDASNHINMPDKQKTDLQQQAETAVRQAESCARDYYGIALPEASIDFSLRGRCAGQAVVTRNGQTSLRINQQLLAENLADFLSNTIPHEVAHLVVNWKTHKKRRRPRPHGLEWHAVMQDCFRLEPVRCHAYVTTPARVVPRNYLYTCSCREHHLTSIMHNRISNSYQALCKACRTPLKFIKTPA
;
A
#
# COMPACT_ATOMS: atom_id res chain seq x y z
N MET A 1 -65.02 3.15 0.95
CA MET A 1 -64.42 3.60 2.22
C MET A 1 -63.49 2.51 2.71
N VAL A 2 -62.19 2.80 2.84
CA VAL A 2 -61.21 1.97 3.58
C VAL A 2 -61.44 2.18 5.11
N PRO A 3 -60.97 1.32 6.03
CA PRO A 3 -59.52 1.19 6.28
C PRO A 3 -58.98 -0.22 6.52
N HIS A 4 -57.73 -0.35 6.10
CA HIS A 4 -56.70 -1.31 6.46
C HIS A 4 -56.43 -1.40 7.97
N ARG A 5 -56.05 -2.61 8.44
CA ARG A 5 -55.11 -2.85 9.58
C ARG A 5 -53.82 -3.42 8.98
N ILE A 6 -52.64 -2.78 9.10
CA ILE A 6 -51.62 -2.89 10.18
C ILE A 6 -51.23 -4.37 10.39
N SER A 7 -49.98 -4.85 10.30
CA SER A 7 -48.63 -4.28 10.37
C SER A 7 -47.66 -5.31 9.75
N CYS A 8 -46.59 -4.89 9.10
CA CYS A 8 -45.39 -5.72 8.98
C CYS A 8 -44.12 -4.87 9.07
N ASP A 9 -43.42 -5.06 10.17
CA ASP A 9 -41.99 -4.89 10.43
C ASP A 9 -41.19 -3.93 9.55
N ALA A 10 -41.12 -2.68 10.00
CA ALA A 10 -40.00 -1.81 9.69
C ALA A 10 -38.75 -2.37 10.39
N SER A 11 -37.97 -3.16 9.65
CA SER A 11 -36.60 -3.48 10.03
C SER A 11 -35.81 -2.18 10.14
N ASN A 12 -35.52 -1.83 11.39
CA ASN A 12 -34.76 -0.66 11.77
C ASN A 12 -33.29 -0.90 11.35
N HIS A 13 -32.94 -0.53 10.12
CA HIS A 13 -31.55 -0.48 9.70
C HIS A 13 -30.87 0.65 10.49
N ILE A 14 -30.14 0.23 11.52
CA ILE A 14 -29.28 1.10 12.33
C ILE A 14 -28.25 1.69 11.39
N ASN A 15 -28.44 2.95 11.01
CA ASN A 15 -27.50 3.71 10.22
C ASN A 15 -26.25 3.92 11.10
N MET A 16 -25.19 3.16 10.84
CA MET A 16 -23.89 3.36 11.48
C MET A 16 -23.33 4.71 11.04
N PRO A 17 -22.95 5.63 11.96
CA PRO A 17 -22.43 6.92 11.56
C PRO A 17 -21.10 6.73 10.82
N ASP A 18 -21.04 7.31 9.62
CA ASP A 18 -19.81 7.44 8.85
C ASP A 18 -18.77 8.14 9.74
N LYS A 19 -17.66 7.47 10.00
CA LYS A 19 -16.65 7.92 10.98
C LYS A 19 -16.07 9.24 10.46
N GLN A 20 -16.42 10.36 11.09
CA GLN A 20 -15.94 11.69 10.66
C GLN A 20 -14.43 11.69 10.47
N LYS A 21 -13.99 12.14 9.28
CA LYS A 21 -12.58 12.20 8.91
C LYS A 21 -11.87 13.25 9.75
N THR A 22 -10.66 12.94 10.20
CA THR A 22 -9.81 13.91 10.91
C THR A 22 -9.31 15.00 9.95
N ASP A 23 -8.93 16.17 10.47
CA ASP A 23 -8.33 17.24 9.67
C ASP A 23 -7.12 16.76 8.84
N LEU A 24 -6.25 15.93 9.43
CA LEU A 24 -5.13 15.29 8.74
C LEU A 24 -5.57 14.45 7.53
N GLN A 25 -6.65 13.69 7.67
CA GLN A 25 -7.20 12.88 6.58
C GLN A 25 -7.77 13.78 5.48
N GLN A 26 -8.46 14.85 5.86
CA GLN A 26 -9.01 15.79 4.89
C GLN A 26 -7.91 16.49 4.08
N GLN A 27 -6.82 16.90 4.72
CA GLN A 27 -5.65 17.48 4.03
C GLN A 27 -5.03 16.48 3.03
N ALA A 28 -4.85 15.23 3.45
CA ALA A 28 -4.30 14.20 2.57
C ALA A 28 -5.24 13.89 1.39
N GLU A 29 -6.55 13.81 1.61
CA GLU A 29 -7.52 13.61 0.53
C GLU A 29 -7.52 14.77 -0.46
N THR A 30 -7.50 16.01 0.02
CA THR A 30 -7.39 17.19 -0.84
C THR A 30 -6.12 17.14 -1.68
N ALA A 31 -4.97 16.79 -1.10
CA ALA A 31 -3.71 16.65 -1.85
C ALA A 31 -3.78 15.51 -2.88
N VAL A 32 -4.40 14.37 -2.56
CA VAL A 32 -4.63 13.28 -3.54
C VAL A 32 -5.47 13.79 -4.70
N ARG A 33 -6.59 14.47 -4.42
CA ARG A 33 -7.48 15.00 -5.46
C ARG A 33 -6.81 16.04 -6.34
N GLN A 34 -5.99 16.92 -5.77
CA GLN A 34 -5.19 17.88 -6.52
C GLN A 34 -4.18 17.20 -7.44
N ALA A 35 -3.44 16.21 -6.94
CA ALA A 35 -2.47 15.46 -7.73
C ALA A 35 -3.15 14.64 -8.84
N GLU A 36 -4.31 14.02 -8.57
CA GLU A 36 -5.12 13.33 -9.58
C GLU A 36 -5.60 14.29 -10.67
N SER A 37 -6.10 15.48 -10.30
CA SER A 37 -6.53 16.50 -11.27
C SER A 37 -5.36 16.94 -12.15
N CYS A 38 -4.22 17.29 -11.54
CA CYS A 38 -3.00 17.66 -12.25
C CYS A 38 -2.60 16.57 -13.27
N ALA A 39 -2.63 15.31 -12.87
CA ALA A 39 -2.30 14.19 -13.75
C ALA A 39 -3.33 13.97 -14.88
N ARG A 40 -4.63 14.17 -14.60
CA ARG A 40 -5.69 14.13 -15.62
C ARG A 40 -5.46 15.21 -16.67
N ASP A 41 -5.19 16.43 -16.23
CA ASP A 41 -5.00 17.58 -17.11
C ASP A 41 -3.72 17.44 -17.93
N TYR A 42 -2.60 17.07 -17.29
CA TYR A 42 -1.30 16.94 -17.95
C TYR A 42 -1.28 15.85 -19.03
N TYR A 43 -1.92 14.70 -18.76
CA TYR A 43 -1.88 13.55 -19.68
C TYR A 43 -3.13 13.37 -20.54
N GLY A 44 -4.18 14.18 -20.35
CA GLY A 44 -5.46 13.99 -21.03
C GLY A 44 -6.09 12.62 -20.78
N ILE A 45 -5.98 12.11 -19.54
CA ILE A 45 -6.47 10.77 -19.17
C ILE A 45 -7.72 10.85 -18.30
N ALA A 46 -8.60 9.86 -18.45
CA ALA A 46 -9.76 9.67 -17.57
C ALA A 46 -9.40 8.80 -16.34
N LEU A 47 -8.38 9.20 -15.56
CA LEU A 47 -8.03 8.53 -14.31
C LEU A 47 -9.21 8.68 -13.32
N PRO A 48 -9.83 7.58 -12.84
CA PRO A 48 -10.89 7.68 -11.84
C PRO A 48 -10.34 8.19 -10.51
N GLU A 49 -11.17 8.92 -9.77
CA GLU A 49 -10.84 9.27 -8.39
C GLU A 49 -10.61 8.00 -7.55
N ALA A 50 -9.47 7.92 -6.88
CA ALA A 50 -9.16 6.79 -6.03
C ALA A 50 -10.08 6.74 -4.81
N SER A 51 -10.50 5.53 -4.41
CA SER A 51 -10.98 5.31 -3.04
C SER A 51 -9.79 5.37 -2.08
N ILE A 52 -9.94 6.12 -0.99
CA ILE A 52 -8.84 6.41 -0.05
C ILE A 52 -9.10 5.68 1.26
N ASP A 53 -8.12 4.91 1.74
CA ASP A 53 -8.18 4.12 2.97
C ASP A 53 -6.98 4.40 3.88
N PHE A 54 -7.23 4.87 5.10
CA PHE A 54 -6.19 5.21 6.09
C PHE A 54 -5.80 4.03 7.02
N SER A 55 -6.23 2.80 6.68
CA SER A 55 -5.96 1.59 7.46
C SER A 55 -4.57 0.99 7.25
N LEU A 56 -3.73 1.53 6.37
CA LEU A 56 -2.40 0.98 6.13
C LEU A 56 -1.56 1.04 7.42
N ARG A 57 -0.81 -0.03 7.68
CA ARG A 57 0.03 -0.21 8.88
C ARG A 57 1.41 -0.73 8.49
N GLY A 58 2.36 -0.61 9.41
CA GLY A 58 3.74 -1.06 9.21
C GLY A 58 4.60 0.02 8.57
N ARG A 59 5.57 -0.39 7.74
CA ARG A 59 6.60 0.52 7.21
C ARG A 59 6.24 1.18 5.87
N CYS A 60 5.18 0.73 5.22
CA CYS A 60 4.73 1.34 3.97
C CYS A 60 3.97 2.63 4.27
N ALA A 61 4.33 3.71 3.60
CA ALA A 61 3.68 5.01 3.72
C ALA A 61 2.39 5.09 2.90
N GLY A 62 2.44 4.53 1.69
CA GLY A 62 1.33 4.46 0.77
C GLY A 62 1.29 3.14 -0.01
N GLN A 63 0.16 2.90 -0.65
CA GLN A 63 -0.03 1.82 -1.61
C GLN A 63 -1.11 2.19 -2.62
N ALA A 64 -0.67 2.40 -3.85
CA ALA A 64 -1.51 2.62 -5.02
C ALA A 64 -1.92 1.30 -5.73
N VAL A 65 -3.20 1.15 -6.06
CA VAL A 65 -3.74 -0.02 -6.77
C VAL A 65 -4.68 0.42 -7.89
N VAL A 66 -4.52 -0.19 -9.07
CA VAL A 66 -5.50 -0.13 -10.16
C VAL A 66 -5.82 -1.55 -10.62
N THR A 67 -7.10 -1.92 -10.59
CA THR A 67 -7.54 -3.25 -11.03
C THR A 67 -7.68 -3.33 -12.56
N ARG A 68 -7.81 -4.54 -13.10
CA ARG A 68 -8.03 -4.75 -14.55
C ARG A 68 -9.33 -4.11 -15.06
N ASN A 69 -10.30 -3.91 -14.16
CA ASN A 69 -11.57 -3.25 -14.46
C ASN A 69 -11.51 -1.73 -14.25
N GLY A 70 -10.34 -1.20 -13.86
CA GLY A 70 -10.13 0.24 -13.71
C GLY A 70 -10.49 0.81 -12.34
N GLN A 71 -10.86 -0.03 -11.37
CA GLN A 71 -11.06 0.45 -9.99
C GLN A 71 -9.71 0.91 -9.43
N THR A 72 -9.70 2.13 -8.92
CA THR A 72 -8.51 2.84 -8.46
C THR A 72 -8.63 3.04 -6.95
N SER A 73 -7.60 2.67 -6.20
CA SER A 73 -7.57 2.85 -4.75
C SER A 73 -6.18 3.20 -4.25
N LEU A 74 -6.14 3.98 -3.17
CA LEU A 74 -4.92 4.45 -2.54
C LEU A 74 -5.05 4.24 -1.02
N ARG A 75 -4.13 3.46 -0.45
CA ARG A 75 -4.08 3.21 0.99
C ARG A 75 -2.97 4.05 1.60
N ILE A 76 -3.27 4.76 2.67
CA ILE A 76 -2.37 5.69 3.37
C ILE A 76 -2.13 5.20 4.80
N ASN A 77 -0.88 5.28 5.25
CA ASN A 77 -0.55 4.98 6.63
C ASN A 77 -0.83 6.19 7.53
N GLN A 78 -1.93 6.15 8.28
CA GLN A 78 -2.37 7.24 9.15
C GLN A 78 -1.30 7.71 10.14
N GLN A 79 -0.53 6.77 10.70
CA GLN A 79 0.49 7.10 11.69
C GLN A 79 1.63 7.88 11.02
N LEU A 80 2.15 7.38 9.90
CA LEU A 80 3.24 8.05 9.19
C LEU A 80 2.80 9.39 8.60
N LEU A 81 1.55 9.51 8.16
CA LEU A 81 0.95 10.79 7.75
C LEU A 81 0.98 11.81 8.90
N ALA A 82 0.54 11.41 10.09
CA ALA A 82 0.52 12.30 11.25
C ALA A 82 1.93 12.73 11.68
N GLU A 83 2.90 11.83 11.60
CA GLU A 83 4.29 12.08 11.97
C GLU A 83 5.06 12.90 10.91
N ASN A 84 4.63 12.90 9.64
CA ASN A 84 5.39 13.44 8.51
C ASN A 84 4.52 14.23 7.52
N LEU A 85 3.52 14.98 8.00
CA LEU A 85 2.49 15.62 7.17
C LEU A 85 3.05 16.40 5.96
N ALA A 86 3.99 17.32 6.20
CA ALA A 86 4.53 18.17 5.12
C ALA A 86 5.18 17.35 3.99
N ASP A 87 5.95 16.32 4.34
CA ASP A 87 6.57 15.41 3.37
C ASP A 87 5.53 14.49 2.69
N PHE A 88 4.46 14.12 3.40
CA PHE A 88 3.36 13.39 2.80
C PHE A 88 2.67 14.18 1.69
N LEU A 89 2.34 15.44 1.97
CA LEU A 89 1.64 16.31 1.03
C LEU A 89 2.51 16.64 -0.19
N SER A 90 3.80 16.90 0.03
CA SER A 90 4.72 17.33 -1.05
C SER A 90 5.36 16.19 -1.83
N ASN A 91 5.59 15.02 -1.22
CA ASN A 91 6.34 13.92 -1.85
C ASN A 91 5.57 12.61 -1.90
N THR A 92 5.09 12.08 -0.77
CA THR A 92 4.50 10.72 -0.74
C THR A 92 3.18 10.64 -1.50
N ILE A 93 2.30 11.64 -1.41
CA ILE A 93 1.03 11.62 -2.14
C ILE A 93 1.28 11.69 -3.66
N PRO A 94 2.08 12.65 -4.19
CA PRO A 94 2.48 12.63 -5.59
C PRO A 94 3.13 11.31 -6.03
N HIS A 95 3.98 10.72 -5.19
CA HIS A 95 4.60 9.42 -5.44
C HIS A 95 3.57 8.30 -5.67
N GLU A 96 2.58 8.18 -4.80
CA GLU A 96 1.53 7.17 -4.92
C GLU A 96 0.59 7.46 -6.09
N VAL A 97 0.23 8.73 -6.34
CA VAL A 97 -0.58 9.10 -7.50
C VAL A 97 0.17 8.82 -8.81
N ALA A 98 1.49 8.99 -8.86
CA ALA A 98 2.29 8.59 -10.02
C ALA A 98 2.19 7.08 -10.31
N HIS A 99 2.13 6.23 -9.28
CA HIS A 99 1.81 4.81 -9.48
C HIS A 99 0.40 4.60 -10.01
N LEU A 100 -0.61 5.34 -9.52
CA LEU A 100 -1.97 5.26 -10.07
C LEU A 100 -2.00 5.61 -11.56
N VAL A 101 -1.32 6.69 -11.97
CA VAL A 101 -1.25 7.11 -13.38
C VAL A 101 -0.65 6.01 -14.26
N VAL A 102 0.50 5.47 -13.86
CA VAL A 102 1.21 4.44 -14.62
C VAL A 102 0.41 3.13 -14.67
N ASN A 103 -0.17 2.72 -13.54
CA ASN A 103 -1.00 1.54 -13.46
C ASN A 103 -2.29 1.70 -14.27
N TRP A 104 -2.92 2.87 -14.23
CA TRP A 104 -4.10 3.20 -15.04
C TRP A 104 -3.79 3.18 -16.54
N LYS A 105 -2.68 3.76 -17.01
CA LYS A 105 -2.31 3.69 -18.44
C LYS A 105 -2.05 2.26 -18.93
N THR A 106 -1.83 1.32 -18.03
CA THR A 106 -1.43 -0.05 -18.35
C THR A 106 -2.39 -1.14 -17.85
N HIS A 107 -3.48 -0.80 -17.16
CA HIS A 107 -4.33 -1.76 -16.44
C HIS A 107 -4.95 -2.86 -17.33
N LYS A 108 -5.17 -2.58 -18.62
CA LYS A 108 -5.68 -3.57 -19.60
C LYS A 108 -4.58 -4.45 -20.21
N LYS A 109 -3.31 -4.03 -20.10
CA LYS A 109 -2.16 -4.74 -20.68
C LYS A 109 -1.86 -6.01 -19.86
N ARG A 110 -1.24 -7.00 -20.51
CA ARG A 110 -0.81 -8.25 -19.85
C ARG A 110 0.44 -8.06 -18.98
N ARG A 111 1.33 -7.16 -19.39
CA ARG A 111 2.58 -6.85 -18.66
C ARG A 111 2.34 -5.66 -17.74
N ARG A 112 2.75 -5.81 -16.48
CA ARG A 112 2.75 -4.71 -15.52
C ARG A 112 4.01 -3.87 -15.68
N PRO A 113 3.91 -2.53 -15.55
CA PRO A 113 5.07 -1.65 -15.53
C PRO A 113 5.96 -1.98 -14.33
N ARG A 114 7.26 -1.68 -14.45
CA ARG A 114 8.18 -1.82 -13.32
C ARG A 114 7.84 -0.75 -12.27
N PRO A 115 7.77 -1.10 -10.98
CA PRO A 115 7.70 -0.09 -9.93
C PRO A 115 8.87 0.87 -10.05
N HIS A 116 8.59 2.18 -10.04
CA HIS A 116 9.61 3.23 -10.21
C HIS A 116 10.41 3.08 -11.53
N GLY A 117 9.78 2.59 -12.59
CA GLY A 117 10.36 2.53 -13.93
C GLY A 117 10.34 3.88 -14.65
N LEU A 118 10.77 3.89 -15.92
CA LEU A 118 10.85 5.10 -16.74
C LEU A 118 9.51 5.84 -16.82
N GLU A 119 8.41 5.12 -16.95
CA GLU A 119 7.07 5.72 -17.01
C GLU A 119 6.70 6.41 -15.71
N TRP A 120 7.14 5.88 -14.57
CA TRP A 120 6.90 6.47 -13.26
C TRP A 120 7.79 7.69 -13.02
N HIS A 121 9.08 7.59 -13.40
CA HIS A 121 10.00 8.73 -13.37
C HIS A 121 9.46 9.91 -14.19
N ALA A 122 8.93 9.66 -15.38
CA ALA A 122 8.32 10.67 -16.22
C ALA A 122 7.11 11.35 -15.54
N VAL A 123 6.26 10.60 -14.82
CA VAL A 123 5.16 11.23 -14.06
C VAL A 123 5.70 12.14 -12.95
N MET A 124 6.69 11.68 -12.18
CA MET A 124 7.28 12.51 -11.12
C MET A 124 7.91 13.79 -11.67
N GLN A 125 8.73 13.69 -12.72
CA GLN A 125 9.50 14.81 -13.25
C GLN A 125 8.68 15.74 -14.14
N ASP A 126 7.86 15.18 -15.03
CA ASP A 126 7.18 15.97 -16.05
C ASP A 126 5.85 16.53 -15.55
N CYS A 127 5.08 15.70 -14.84
CA CYS A 127 3.77 16.08 -14.32
C CYS A 127 3.89 16.81 -12.98
N PHE A 128 4.64 16.25 -12.02
CA PHE A 128 4.71 16.81 -10.66
C PHE A 128 5.91 17.73 -10.42
N ARG A 129 6.88 17.79 -11.34
CA ARG A 129 8.12 18.58 -11.18
C ARG A 129 8.90 18.20 -9.90
N LEU A 130 8.84 16.92 -9.53
CA LEU A 130 9.50 16.36 -8.36
C LEU A 130 10.63 15.43 -8.77
N GLU A 131 11.69 15.43 -7.97
CA GLU A 131 12.77 14.46 -8.10
C GLU A 131 12.20 13.04 -7.87
N PRO A 132 12.48 12.07 -8.75
CA PRO A 132 11.95 10.72 -8.66
C PRO A 132 12.72 9.90 -7.60
N VAL A 133 12.66 10.33 -6.36
CA VAL A 133 13.25 9.64 -5.22
C VAL A 133 12.24 8.61 -4.71
N ARG A 134 12.72 7.42 -4.36
CA ARG A 134 11.90 6.47 -3.59
C ARG A 134 11.61 7.11 -2.24
N CYS A 135 10.36 7.10 -1.78
CA CYS A 135 10.00 7.72 -0.50
C CYS A 135 11.04 7.36 0.57
N HIS A 136 11.53 8.39 1.26
CA HIS A 136 12.51 8.26 2.32
C HIS A 136 12.03 7.20 3.31
N ALA A 137 12.96 6.39 3.82
CA ALA A 137 12.62 5.39 4.82
C ALA A 137 12.18 6.12 6.10
N TYR A 138 10.88 6.41 6.23
CA TYR A 138 10.34 6.99 7.45
C TYR A 138 10.79 6.13 8.63
N VAL A 139 11.22 6.81 9.70
CA VAL A 139 11.57 6.13 10.94
C VAL A 139 10.30 5.44 11.43
N THR A 140 10.29 4.12 11.34
CA THR A 140 9.12 3.31 11.66
C THR A 140 9.46 2.47 12.86
N THR A 141 8.77 2.69 13.98
CA THR A 141 8.68 1.67 15.02
C THR A 141 7.94 0.48 14.40
N PRO A 142 8.52 -0.75 14.42
CA PRO A 142 7.84 -1.90 13.86
C PRO A 142 6.49 -2.07 14.58
N ALA A 143 5.39 -1.99 13.84
CA ALA A 143 4.04 -2.19 14.39
C ALA A 143 3.87 -3.55 15.11
N ARG A 144 4.78 -4.49 14.84
CA ARG A 144 4.89 -5.78 15.50
C ARG A 144 6.33 -6.27 15.44
N VAL A 145 6.82 -6.86 16.54
CA VAL A 145 8.00 -7.73 16.52
C VAL A 145 7.60 -9.03 15.81
N VAL A 146 8.20 -9.33 14.66
CA VAL A 146 7.95 -10.59 13.95
C VAL A 146 8.76 -11.68 14.64
N PRO A 147 8.11 -12.71 15.23
CA PRO A 147 8.82 -13.78 15.91
C PRO A 147 9.73 -14.53 14.92
N ARG A 148 10.93 -14.87 15.38
CA ARG A 148 11.93 -15.63 14.60
C ARG A 148 12.04 -17.05 15.15
N ASN A 149 10.91 -17.73 15.08
CA ASN A 149 10.74 -19.00 15.76
C ASN A 149 11.45 -20.13 14.99
N TYR A 150 11.51 -20.10 13.67
CA TYR A 150 12.01 -21.25 12.91
C TYR A 150 13.53 -21.33 12.94
N LEU A 151 14.05 -22.39 13.55
CA LEU A 151 15.49 -22.64 13.64
C LEU A 151 15.97 -23.40 12.40
N TYR A 152 16.98 -22.82 11.76
CA TYR A 152 17.73 -23.40 10.66
C TYR A 152 19.21 -23.45 11.01
N THR A 153 19.95 -24.36 10.38
CA THR A 153 21.41 -24.43 10.50
C THR A 153 22.08 -24.44 9.14
N CYS A 154 23.35 -24.05 9.09
CA CYS A 154 24.24 -24.21 7.96
C CYS A 154 25.59 -24.75 8.45
N SER A 155 26.60 -24.85 7.58
CA SER A 155 27.93 -25.33 7.99
C SER A 155 28.67 -24.42 8.98
N CYS A 156 28.19 -23.20 9.25
CA CYS A 156 28.92 -22.23 10.07
C CYS A 156 28.15 -21.65 11.26
N ARG A 157 26.81 -21.76 11.33
CA ARG A 157 25.99 -21.19 12.41
C ARG A 157 24.52 -21.60 12.32
N GLU A 158 23.81 -21.29 13.41
CA GLU A 158 22.36 -21.31 13.49
C GLU A 158 21.71 -20.01 13.00
N HIS A 159 20.45 -20.13 12.56
CA HIS A 159 19.66 -19.06 11.99
C HIS A 159 18.22 -19.11 12.50
N HIS A 160 17.80 -18.05 13.19
CA HIS A 160 16.41 -17.83 13.58
C HIS A 160 15.65 -17.07 12.49
N LEU A 161 14.77 -17.76 11.78
CA LEU A 161 14.01 -17.26 10.64
C LEU A 161 12.56 -16.96 11.02
N THR A 162 11.97 -15.99 10.32
CA THR A 162 10.54 -15.69 10.42
C THR A 162 9.70 -16.73 9.67
N SER A 163 8.41 -16.80 9.97
CA SER A 163 7.46 -17.65 9.22
C SER A 163 7.48 -17.38 7.71
N ILE A 164 7.68 -16.12 7.30
CA ILE A 164 7.76 -15.75 5.88
C ILE A 164 8.93 -16.46 5.20
N MET A 165 10.13 -16.42 5.80
CA MET A 165 11.29 -17.06 5.19
C MET A 165 11.18 -18.59 5.26
N HIS A 166 10.69 -19.14 6.37
CA HIS A 166 10.39 -20.57 6.49
C HIS A 166 9.47 -21.03 5.36
N ASN A 167 8.33 -20.35 5.16
CA ASN A 167 7.37 -20.70 4.11
C ASN A 167 7.97 -20.56 2.70
N ARG A 168 8.81 -19.56 2.43
CA ARG A 168 9.50 -19.46 1.14
C ARG A 168 10.40 -20.67 0.92
N ILE A 169 11.19 -21.05 1.93
CA ILE A 169 12.09 -22.20 1.86
C ILE A 169 11.31 -23.50 1.64
N SER A 170 10.20 -23.69 2.36
CA SER A 170 9.36 -24.89 2.25
C SER A 170 8.68 -25.04 0.89
N ASN A 171 8.45 -23.94 0.15
CA ASN A 171 7.83 -24.02 -1.18
C ASN A 171 8.84 -24.37 -2.28
N SER A 172 9.94 -23.62 -2.37
CA SER A 172 10.95 -23.83 -3.44
C SER A 172 12.20 -22.95 -3.30
N TYR A 173 12.24 -22.05 -2.32
CA TYR A 173 13.33 -21.10 -2.21
C TYR A 173 14.56 -21.71 -1.52
N GLN A 174 15.70 -21.75 -2.20
CA GLN A 174 16.95 -22.17 -1.56
C GLN A 174 17.60 -20.98 -0.82
N ALA A 175 17.39 -20.91 0.49
CA ALA A 175 18.09 -19.91 1.32
C ALA A 175 19.55 -20.34 1.54
N LEU A 176 20.49 -19.43 1.24
CA LEU A 176 21.92 -19.62 1.49
C LEU A 176 22.39 -18.74 2.65
N CYS A 177 23.34 -19.26 3.43
CA CYS A 177 23.97 -18.48 4.48
C CYS A 177 24.81 -17.35 3.88
N LYS A 178 24.66 -16.12 4.39
CA LYS A 178 25.42 -14.98 3.87
C LYS A 178 26.94 -15.11 4.11
N ALA A 179 27.36 -15.89 5.10
CA ALA A 179 28.77 -16.07 5.44
C ALA A 179 29.41 -17.22 4.65
N CYS A 180 28.91 -18.46 4.81
CA CYS A 180 29.51 -19.63 4.18
C CYS A 180 28.88 -20.03 2.83
N ARG A 181 27.82 -19.34 2.39
CA ARG A 181 27.06 -19.60 1.15
C ARG A 181 26.44 -20.99 1.03
N THR A 182 26.47 -21.82 2.07
CA THR A 182 25.82 -23.14 2.04
C THR A 182 24.31 -23.04 2.31
N PRO A 183 23.51 -23.99 1.79
CA PRO A 183 22.07 -24.04 2.03
C PRO A 183 21.70 -24.14 3.52
N LEU A 184 20.65 -23.44 3.91
CA LEU A 184 20.06 -23.53 5.25
C LEU A 184 19.20 -24.80 5.33
N LYS A 185 19.41 -25.59 6.39
CA LYS A 185 18.65 -26.81 6.70
C LYS A 185 17.72 -26.56 7.88
N PHE A 186 16.46 -26.95 7.76
CA PHE A 186 15.48 -26.79 8.84
C PHE A 186 15.82 -27.73 10.00
N ILE A 187 15.70 -27.23 11.23
CA ILE A 187 15.93 -28.01 12.45
C ILE A 187 14.61 -28.22 13.20
N LYS A 188 13.97 -27.13 13.66
CA LYS A 188 12.70 -27.19 14.40
C LYS A 188 12.00 -25.83 14.49
N THR A 189 10.74 -25.87 14.86
CA THR A 189 10.01 -24.73 15.45
C THR A 189 10.28 -24.74 16.97
N PRO A 190 10.38 -23.60 17.67
CA PRO A 190 10.46 -23.61 19.13
C PRO A 190 9.12 -24.10 19.66
N ALA A 191 9.16 -24.76 20.82
CA ALA A 191 7.96 -25.12 21.56
C ALA A 191 7.11 -23.89 21.90
#